data_AF-A0A973FPB7-F1
#
_entry.id   AF-A0A973FPB7-F1
#
_cell.length_a   1.000
_cell.length_b   1.000
_cell.length_c   1.000
_cell.angle_alpha   90.00
_cell.angle_beta   90.00
_cell.angle_gamma   90.00
#
_symmetry.space_group_name_H-M   'P 1'
#
loop_
_entity.id
_entity.type
_entity.pdbx_description
1 polymer ?
#
loop_
_entity_poly.entity_id
_entity_poly.type
_entity_poly.pdbx_seq_one_letter_code
_entity_poly.pdbx_strand_id
1 'polypeptide(L)'
;MEPDAADRWGRIGRGSVVALRYGFGAFFLYGAYHKTVCGWMTSPVMREHFAKRLSELDPESFSALYLRHFAIPWYRPVSLVLTIGQMFVATGMLLGVAVRPTAALSLFLLLNISAGAFFNPSMPPFLVA
;
A
#
# COMPACT_ATOMS: atom_id res chain seq x y z
N MET A 1 -39.29 17.19 2.25
CA MET A 1 -37.87 16.78 2.25
C MET A 1 -37.28 17.24 0.93
N GLU A 2 -36.39 18.23 0.98
CA GLU A 2 -35.84 18.89 -0.19
C GLU A 2 -34.99 17.92 -1.05
N PRO A 3 -35.35 17.69 -2.32
CA PRO A 3 -34.60 16.82 -3.23
C PRO A 3 -33.16 17.32 -3.51
N ASP A 4 -32.87 18.59 -3.24
CA ASP A 4 -31.60 19.24 -3.51
C ASP A 4 -30.48 18.82 -2.54
N ALA A 5 -30.82 18.49 -1.28
CA ALA A 5 -29.85 18.01 -0.31
C ALA A 5 -29.36 16.59 -0.62
N ALA A 6 -30.26 15.69 -1.03
CA ALA A 6 -29.94 14.30 -1.37
C ALA A 6 -29.07 14.21 -2.63
N ASP A 7 -29.34 15.04 -3.64
CA ASP A 7 -28.52 15.13 -4.85
C ASP A 7 -27.11 15.68 -4.56
N ARG A 8 -26.99 16.68 -3.69
CA ARG A 8 -25.70 17.22 -3.25
C ARG A 8 -24.85 16.17 -2.53
N TRP A 9 -25.44 15.40 -1.60
CA TRP A 9 -24.73 14.30 -0.94
C TRP A 9 -24.31 13.19 -1.91
N GLY A 10 -25.15 12.89 -2.90
CA GLY A 10 -24.83 11.94 -3.97
C GLY A 10 -23.63 12.39 -4.82
N ARG A 11 -23.57 13.67 -5.19
CA ARG A 11 -22.44 14.25 -5.94
C ARG A 11 -21.15 14.24 -5.13
N ILE A 12 -21.21 14.63 -3.85
CA ILE A 12 -20.06 14.59 -2.94
C ILE A 12 -19.55 13.15 -2.81
N GLY A 13 -20.42 12.19 -2.53
CA GLY A 13 -20.03 10.78 -2.39
C GLY A 13 -19.36 10.21 -3.64
N ARG A 14 -19.92 10.48 -4.83
CA ARG A 14 -19.30 10.09 -6.11
C ARG A 14 -17.94 10.75 -6.30
N GLY A 15 -17.83 12.05 -6.04
CA GLY A 15 -16.58 12.80 -6.11
C GLY A 15 -15.50 12.22 -5.19
N SER A 16 -15.85 11.91 -3.94
CA SER A 16 -14.94 11.31 -2.95
C SER A 16 -14.44 9.95 -3.40
N VAL A 17 -15.32 9.08 -3.93
CA VAL A 17 -14.90 7.76 -4.44
C VAL A 17 -13.95 7.89 -5.62
N VAL A 18 -14.20 8.82 -6.54
CA VAL A 18 -13.31 9.09 -7.67
C VAL A 18 -11.96 9.63 -7.20
N ALA A 19 -11.96 10.57 -6.26
CA ALA A 19 -10.74 11.12 -5.67
C ALA A 19 -9.91 10.04 -4.97
N LEU A 20 -10.54 9.20 -4.15
CA LEU A 20 -9.89 8.06 -3.49
C LEU A 20 -9.33 7.08 -4.50
N ARG A 21 -10.07 6.76 -5.55
CA ARG A 21 -9.62 5.86 -6.63
C ARG A 21 -8.32 6.38 -7.27
N TYR A 22 -8.28 7.64 -7.69
CA TYR A 22 -7.08 8.21 -8.28
C TYR A 22 -5.94 8.35 -7.27
N GLY A 23 -6.24 8.72 -6.02
CA GLY A 23 -5.26 8.82 -4.94
C GLY A 23 -4.59 7.47 -4.64
N PHE A 24 -5.37 6.40 -4.48
CA PHE A 24 -4.86 5.04 -4.30
C PHE A 24 -4.08 4.57 -5.53
N GLY A 25 -4.59 4.83 -6.75
CA GLY A 25 -3.90 4.48 -7.98
C GLY A 25 -2.52 5.15 -8.08
N ALA A 26 -2.43 6.45 -7.81
CA ALA A 26 -1.18 7.19 -7.84
C ALA A 26 -0.21 6.75 -6.73
N PHE A 27 -0.71 6.53 -5.52
CA PHE A 27 0.08 6.05 -4.38
C PHE A 27 0.76 4.70 -4.70
N PHE A 28 -0.02 3.74 -5.21
CA PHE A 28 0.51 2.43 -5.56
C PHE A 28 1.40 2.46 -6.80
N LEU A 29 1.12 3.35 -7.77
CA LEU A 29 2.00 3.56 -8.93
C LEU A 29 3.38 4.05 -8.50
N TYR A 30 3.44 5.06 -7.63
CA TYR A 30 4.70 5.59 -7.11
C TYR A 30 5.47 4.51 -6.36
N GLY A 31 4.80 3.75 -5.48
CA GLY A 31 5.39 2.64 -4.75
C GLY A 31 5.97 1.54 -5.66
N ALA A 32 5.27 1.20 -6.75
CA ALA A 32 5.73 0.24 -7.74
C ALA A 32 6.90 0.78 -8.56
N TYR A 33 6.80 2.03 -9.04
CA TYR A 33 7.84 2.71 -9.81
C TYR A 33 9.15 2.77 -9.03
N HIS A 34 9.11 3.27 -7.79
CA HIS A 34 10.29 3.37 -6.94
C HIS A 34 10.94 2.00 -6.70
N LYS A 35 10.15 0.98 -6.37
CA LYS A 35 10.68 -0.38 -6.14
C LYS A 35 11.28 -1.01 -7.39
N THR A 36 10.74 -0.70 -8.57
CA THR A 36 11.22 -1.22 -9.85
C THR A 36 12.52 -0.54 -10.26
N VAL A 37 12.56 0.79 -10.21
CA VAL A 37 13.74 1.59 -10.60
C VAL A 37 14.91 1.37 -9.65
N CYS A 38 14.65 1.29 -8.34
CA CYS A 38 15.71 1.05 -7.35
C CYS A 38 16.08 -0.44 -7.19
N GLY A 39 15.46 -1.35 -7.94
CA GLY A 39 15.80 -2.78 -7.93
C GLY A 39 15.44 -3.50 -6.63
N TRP A 40 14.42 -3.04 -5.89
CA TRP A 40 14.04 -3.60 -4.59
C TRP A 40 13.28 -4.93 -4.68
N MET A 41 12.82 -5.31 -5.87
CA MET A 41 12.09 -6.56 -6.08
C MET A 41 12.97 -7.79 -5.80
N THR A 42 14.24 -7.74 -6.19
CA THR A 42 15.16 -8.89 -6.13
C THR A 42 16.30 -8.71 -5.13
N SER A 43 16.47 -7.50 -4.59
CA SER A 43 17.56 -7.17 -3.67
C SER A 43 17.24 -7.55 -2.21
N PRO A 44 18.26 -7.69 -1.35
CA PRO A 44 18.07 -7.93 0.08
C PRO A 44 17.61 -6.69 0.86
N VAL A 45 17.49 -5.52 0.23
CA VAL A 45 17.14 -4.24 0.87
C VAL A 45 15.84 -4.32 1.68
N MET A 46 14.86 -5.08 1.20
CA MET A 46 13.60 -5.28 1.92
C MET A 46 13.81 -6.07 3.23
N ARG A 47 14.69 -7.09 3.21
CA ARG A 47 15.05 -7.86 4.40
C ARG A 47 15.77 -6.98 5.43
N GLU A 48 16.67 -6.13 4.98
CA GLU A 48 17.41 -5.19 5.84
C GLU A 48 16.45 -4.20 6.52
N HIS A 49 15.49 -3.65 5.76
CA HIS A 49 14.44 -2.80 6.32
C HIS A 49 13.58 -3.55 7.35
N PHE A 50 13.17 -4.78 7.06
CA PHE A 50 12.40 -5.58 8.02
C PHE A 50 13.20 -5.92 9.28
N ALA A 51 14.49 -6.25 9.16
CA ALA A 51 15.35 -6.52 10.30
C ALA A 51 15.56 -5.28 11.17
N LYS A 52 15.80 -4.12 10.56
CA LYS A 52 15.87 -2.83 11.26
C LYS A 52 14.56 -2.54 12.00
N ARG A 53 13.41 -2.74 11.34
CA ARG A 53 12.09 -2.50 11.96
C ARG A 53 11.78 -3.46 13.10
N LEU A 54 12.15 -4.73 12.96
CA LEU A 54 12.02 -5.70 14.05
C LEU A 54 12.83 -5.29 15.29
N SER A 55 13.97 -4.61 15.13
CA SER A 55 14.76 -4.11 16.25
C SER A 55 14.18 -2.88 16.97
N GLU A 56 13.27 -2.15 16.33
CA GLU A 56 12.62 -0.95 16.88
C GLU A 56 11.24 -1.24 17.49
N LEU A 57 10.64 -2.39 17.17
CA LEU A 57 9.31 -2.79 17.62
C LEU A 57 9.38 -3.53 18.96
N ASP A 58 8.30 -3.40 19.74
CA ASP A 58 8.07 -4.27 20.89
C ASP A 58 8.03 -5.74 20.43
N PRO A 59 8.88 -6.64 20.98
CA PRO A 59 8.98 -8.04 20.54
C PRO A 59 7.67 -8.82 20.59
N GLU A 60 6.75 -8.45 21.50
CA GLU A 60 5.44 -9.09 21.68
C GLU A 60 4.35 -8.49 20.79
N SER A 61 4.66 -7.43 20.01
CA SER A 61 3.69 -6.80 19.12
C SER A 61 3.33 -7.69 17.93
N PHE A 62 2.08 -7.56 17.45
CA PHE A 62 1.63 -8.24 16.24
C PHE A 62 2.54 -7.99 15.04
N SER A 63 3.03 -6.75 14.88
CA SER A 63 3.95 -6.37 13.80
C SER A 63 5.30 -7.07 13.93
N ALA A 64 5.84 -7.23 15.15
CA ALA A 64 7.09 -7.97 15.37
C ALA A 64 6.92 -9.46 15.03
N LEU A 65 5.81 -10.08 15.45
CA LEU A 65 5.47 -11.46 15.09
C LEU A 65 5.29 -11.64 13.58
N TYR A 66 4.60 -10.71 12.92
CA TYR A 66 4.41 -10.70 11.47
C TYR A 66 5.75 -10.59 10.72
N LEU A 67 6.62 -9.68 11.14
CA LEU A 67 7.96 -9.55 10.54
C LEU A 67 8.81 -10.79 10.75
N ARG A 68 8.84 -11.34 11.97
CA ARG A 68 9.67 -12.49 12.36
C ARG A 68 9.26 -13.77 11.66
N HIS A 69 7.96 -14.06 11.57
CA HIS A 69 7.46 -15.34 11.07
C HIS A 69 7.05 -15.31 9.59
N PHE A 70 6.65 -14.15 9.07
CA PHE A 70 6.16 -14.03 7.70
C PHE A 70 7.08 -13.16 6.82
N ALA A 71 7.25 -11.88 7.15
CA ALA A 71 7.87 -10.94 6.21
C ALA A 71 9.38 -11.17 5.99
N ILE A 72 10.16 -11.49 7.03
CA ILE A 72 11.62 -11.71 6.92
C ILE A 72 11.93 -13.06 6.25
N PRO A 73 11.36 -14.20 6.65
CA PRO A 73 11.65 -15.48 6.00
C PRO A 73 11.24 -15.50 4.53
N TRP A 74 10.13 -14.82 4.21
CA TRP A 74 9.53 -14.80 2.88
C TRP A 74 9.77 -13.48 2.14
N TYR A 75 10.83 -12.72 2.46
CA TYR A 75 11.02 -11.36 1.96
C TYR A 75 11.03 -11.25 0.42
N ARG A 76 11.53 -12.27 -0.30
CA ARG A 76 11.57 -12.29 -1.78
C ARG A 76 10.19 -12.50 -2.41
N PRO A 77 9.43 -13.56 -2.07
CA PRO A 77 8.08 -13.69 -2.62
C PRO A 77 7.18 -12.55 -2.16
N VAL A 78 7.34 -12.07 -0.92
CA VAL A 78 6.58 -10.91 -0.42
C VAL A 78 6.92 -9.64 -1.22
N SER A 79 8.19 -9.34 -1.50
CA SER A 79 8.57 -8.18 -2.31
C SER A 79 7.98 -8.22 -3.72
N LEU A 80 7.97 -9.41 -4.34
CA LEU A 80 7.39 -9.64 -5.66
C LEU A 80 5.88 -9.47 -5.65
N VAL A 81 5.17 -10.16 -4.76
CA VAL A 81 3.70 -10.08 -4.65
C VAL A 81 3.26 -8.67 -4.34
N LEU A 82 3.95 -7.98 -3.42
CA LEU A 82 3.67 -6.57 -3.15
C LEU A 82 3.86 -5.77 -4.43
N THR A 83 5.04 -5.77 -5.05
CA THR A 83 5.33 -4.89 -6.19
C THR A 83 4.42 -5.15 -7.40
N ILE A 84 4.19 -6.41 -7.75
CA ILE A 84 3.26 -6.79 -8.84
C ILE A 84 1.83 -6.39 -8.48
N GLY A 85 1.42 -6.63 -7.23
CA GLY A 85 0.12 -6.19 -6.74
C GLY A 85 -0.06 -4.67 -6.84
N GLN A 86 0.97 -3.89 -6.48
CA GLN A 86 0.96 -2.44 -6.60
C GLN A 86 0.78 -2.00 -8.06
N MET A 87 1.41 -2.67 -9.03
CA MET A 87 1.21 -2.42 -10.46
C MET A 87 -0.23 -2.70 -10.90
N PHE A 88 -0.80 -3.85 -10.52
CA PHE A 88 -2.19 -4.17 -10.85
C PHE A 88 -3.19 -3.16 -10.27
N VAL A 89 -2.98 -2.75 -9.02
CA VAL A 89 -3.82 -1.73 -8.38
C VAL A 89 -3.66 -0.39 -9.10
N ALA A 90 -2.44 0.04 -9.40
CA ALA A 90 -2.18 1.29 -10.12
C ALA A 90 -2.89 1.29 -11.48
N THR A 91 -2.70 0.26 -12.29
CA THR A 91 -3.32 0.14 -13.61
C THR A 91 -4.84 0.10 -13.52
N GLY A 92 -5.42 -0.75 -12.64
CA GLY A 92 -6.87 -0.87 -12.53
C GLY A 92 -7.55 0.38 -11.96
N MET A 93 -6.93 1.03 -10.99
CA MET A 93 -7.45 2.27 -10.41
C MET A 93 -7.33 3.45 -11.36
N LEU A 94 -6.18 3.65 -12.01
CA LEU A 94 -5.98 4.81 -12.90
C LEU A 94 -6.78 4.67 -14.20
N LEU A 95 -6.75 3.49 -14.84
CA LEU A 95 -7.48 3.25 -16.09
C LEU A 95 -8.98 2.98 -15.88
N GLY A 96 -9.39 2.60 -14.67
CA GLY A 96 -10.79 2.29 -14.36
C GLY A 96 -11.24 0.90 -14.75
N VAL A 97 -10.27 0.01 -14.97
CA VAL A 97 -10.51 -1.39 -15.29
C VAL A 97 -10.56 -2.19 -14.00
N ALA A 98 -11.59 -3.00 -13.83
CA ALA A 98 -11.74 -3.91 -12.69
C ALA A 98 -11.58 -3.19 -11.32
N VAL A 99 -12.17 -2.00 -11.17
CA VAL A 99 -12.01 -1.12 -9.98
C VAL A 99 -12.37 -1.82 -8.66
N ARG A 100 -13.37 -2.70 -8.64
CA ARG A 100 -13.80 -3.41 -7.41
C ARG A 100 -12.76 -4.42 -6.92
N PRO A 101 -12.29 -5.38 -7.75
CA PRO A 101 -11.22 -6.29 -7.31
C PRO A 101 -9.89 -5.56 -7.09
N THR A 102 -9.58 -4.50 -7.84
CA THR A 102 -8.37 -3.71 -7.56
C THR A 102 -8.48 -2.91 -6.26
N ALA A 103 -9.68 -2.47 -5.86
CA ALA A 103 -9.92 -1.92 -4.53
C ALA A 103 -9.68 -2.94 -3.42
N ALA A 104 -10.23 -4.15 -3.56
CA ALA A 104 -9.98 -5.23 -2.60
C ALA A 104 -8.48 -5.57 -2.50
N LEU A 105 -7.80 -5.67 -3.64
CA LEU A 105 -6.34 -5.88 -3.68
C LEU A 105 -5.59 -4.71 -3.02
N SER A 106 -6.00 -3.46 -3.26
CA SER A 106 -5.36 -2.29 -2.66
C SER A 106 -5.46 -2.29 -1.13
N LEU A 107 -6.61 -2.72 -0.59
CA LEU A 107 -6.80 -2.87 0.86
C LEU A 107 -5.95 -4.02 1.41
N PHE A 108 -5.91 -5.16 0.72
CA PHE A 108 -5.03 -6.27 1.09
C PHE A 108 -3.56 -5.85 1.15
N LEU A 109 -3.06 -5.15 0.13
CA LEU A 109 -1.69 -4.64 0.09
C LEU A 109 -1.46 -3.61 1.20
N LEU A 110 -2.40 -2.71 1.43
CA LEU A 110 -2.30 -1.71 2.49
C LEU A 110 -2.22 -2.36 3.87
N LEU A 111 -3.01 -3.40 4.14
CA LEU A 111 -2.96 -4.17 5.39
C LEU A 111 -1.59 -4.85 5.57
N ASN A 112 -1.05 -5.46 4.51
CA ASN A 112 0.27 -6.12 4.56
C ASN A 112 1.40 -5.10 4.79
N ILE A 113 1.33 -3.93 4.15
CA ILE A 113 2.28 -2.83 4.34
C ILE A 113 2.17 -2.28 5.78
N SER A 114 0.94 -2.14 6.29
CA SER A 114 0.67 -1.68 7.65
C SER A 114 1.18 -2.66 8.71
N ALA A 115 0.93 -3.96 8.52
CA ALA A 115 1.40 -5.03 9.40
C ALA A 115 2.93 -5.16 9.40
N GLY A 116 3.59 -4.89 8.27
CA GLY A 116 5.04 -4.76 8.19
C GLY A 116 5.60 -3.51 8.87
N ALA A 117 4.75 -2.71 9.54
CA ALA A 117 5.10 -1.47 10.24
C ALA A 117 5.87 -0.46 9.38
N PHE A 118 5.45 -0.28 8.12
CA PHE A 118 5.97 0.78 7.24
C PHE A 118 5.53 2.21 7.63
N PHE A 119 5.05 2.43 8.86
CA PHE A 119 4.75 3.75 9.40
C PHE A 119 5.87 4.24 10.33
N ASN A 120 7.09 4.31 9.79
CA ASN A 120 8.17 5.05 10.44
C ASN A 120 8.42 6.35 9.67
N PRO A 121 8.54 7.51 10.34
CA PRO A 121 8.92 8.79 9.75
C PRO A 121 10.20 8.79 8.88
N SER A 122 11.05 7.75 8.97
CA SER A 122 12.38 7.67 8.35
C SER A 122 12.46 6.84 7.06
N MET A 123 11.37 6.27 6.55
CA MET A 123 11.37 5.67 5.21
C MET A 123 11.06 6.75 4.16
N PRO A 124 11.69 6.70 2.96
CA PRO A 124 11.52 7.74 1.96
C PRO A 124 10.04 7.95 1.64
N PRO A 125 9.68 9.19 1.37
CA PRO A 125 8.61 9.85 2.09
C PRO A 125 7.32 9.78 1.30
N PHE A 126 6.28 9.25 1.92
CA PHE A 126 4.91 9.56 1.50
C PHE A 126 4.41 10.88 2.14
N LEU A 127 5.24 11.54 2.95
CA LEU A 127 5.01 12.84 3.59
C LEU A 127 6.37 13.57 3.82
N VAL A 128 6.91 14.24 2.80
CA VAL A 128 7.80 15.39 3.04
C VAL A 128 6.91 16.62 3.08
N ALA A 129 6.77 17.18 4.27
CA ALA A 129 6.76 18.61 4.47
C ALA A 129 7.72 18.88 5.64
#